data_AF-A0A9P4DQX2-F1
#
_entry.id   AF-A0A9P4DQX2-F1
#
_cell.length_a   1.000
_cell.length_b   1.000
_cell.length_c   1.000
_cell.angle_alpha   90.00
_cell.angle_beta   90.00
_cell.angle_gamma   90.00
#
_symmetry.space_group_name_H-M   'P 1'
#
loop_
_entity.id
_entity.type
_entity.pdbx_description
1 polymer ?
#
loop_
_entity_poly.entity_id
_entity_poly.type
_entity_poly.pdbx_seq_one_letter_code
_entity_poly.pdbx_strand_id
1 'polypeptide(L)'
;MCILRITLVSVVLLTCSLPPAASGNTAAQPVATPNAQEPKKAIEQFLSLTAIWMLELEWTHAYVNKTPKAEDFRKAMLAAGLQDCPADFQEAWLKQAAKPGRNYAAPVLRKYGISLKDLRERLQGSLFKINPSVRPPIPLYDEEEKIPRMDPRTCGNPKDILKALAALRAQVMGLTPAQLEKAARSIERVMLEFTLAYVETSICMNTGGIRESQVRELFSPINTEQCPEDFRRAWRHDLPFFLKGRFTGSELALSPLCKKYGVDEQELLLRVRKKLAEWDVKPPTPRTQAEFRRDMQEIRENMLGGRK
;
A
#
# COMPACT_ATOMS: atom_id res chain seq x y z
N MET A 1 5.23 -20.62 -14.60
CA MET A 1 4.89 -20.61 -13.16
C MET A 1 6.13 -20.18 -12.42
N CYS A 2 6.20 -18.92 -11.99
CA CYS A 2 7.46 -18.35 -11.49
C CYS A 2 7.73 -18.82 -10.06
N ILE A 3 8.72 -19.68 -10.01
CA ILE A 3 9.30 -20.36 -8.85
C ILE A 3 10.13 -19.33 -8.07
N LEU A 4 9.97 -19.30 -6.75
CA LEU A 4 10.95 -18.64 -5.88
C LEU A 4 12.23 -19.50 -5.88
N ARG A 5 13.09 -19.29 -6.88
CA ARG A 5 14.48 -19.77 -6.93
C ARG A 5 15.33 -18.58 -7.33
N ILE A 6 16.11 -18.07 -6.39
CA ILE A 6 17.06 -16.98 -6.64
C ILE A 6 18.43 -17.63 -6.72
N THR A 7 18.90 -17.85 -7.94
CA THR A 7 20.29 -18.25 -8.24
C THR A 7 20.85 -17.37 -9.35
N LEU A 8 21.89 -16.63 -8.97
CA LEU A 8 23.11 -16.24 -9.70
C LEU A 8 23.02 -15.67 -11.13
N VAL A 9 23.61 -14.49 -11.34
CA VAL A 9 24.92 -14.34 -12.02
C VAL A 9 25.66 -13.13 -11.41
N SER A 10 26.93 -13.35 -11.05
CA SER A 10 27.86 -12.39 -10.47
C SER A 10 28.38 -11.38 -11.50
N VAL A 11 28.43 -10.09 -11.15
CA VAL A 11 29.44 -9.15 -11.66
C VAL A 11 29.90 -8.26 -10.51
N VAL A 12 31.22 -8.08 -10.47
CA VAL A 12 32.06 -7.53 -9.41
C VAL A 12 32.32 -6.02 -9.68
N LEU A 13 32.65 -5.27 -8.60
CA LEU A 13 33.17 -3.88 -8.52
C LEU A 13 32.10 -2.77 -8.50
N LEU A 14 32.22 -1.67 -7.75
CA LEU A 14 33.37 -1.00 -7.15
C LEU A 14 32.90 -0.16 -5.94
N THR A 15 33.73 -0.11 -4.90
CA THR A 15 33.61 0.75 -3.71
C THR A 15 33.89 2.21 -4.04
N CYS A 16 33.08 3.15 -3.53
CA CYS A 16 33.53 4.52 -3.26
C CYS A 16 32.92 5.00 -1.93
N SER A 17 33.81 5.19 -0.95
CA SER A 17 33.57 5.75 0.38
C SER A 17 33.61 7.29 0.33
N LEU A 18 32.81 7.96 1.15
CA LEU A 18 33.05 9.34 1.60
C LEU A 18 32.76 9.46 3.12
N PRO A 19 33.42 10.41 3.83
CA PRO A 19 33.83 10.30 5.24
C PRO A 19 32.83 10.90 6.25
N PRO A 20 33.08 10.72 7.57
CA PRO A 20 32.12 11.08 8.62
C PRO A 20 32.22 12.57 8.99
N ALA A 21 31.07 13.19 9.32
CA ALA A 21 31.02 14.47 10.03
C ALA A 21 30.63 14.26 11.49
N ALA A 22 31.33 14.96 12.37
CA ALA A 22 31.61 14.60 13.74
C ALA A 22 30.52 14.97 14.77
N SER A 23 30.50 14.14 15.82
CA SER A 23 30.19 14.33 17.24
C SER A 23 29.49 15.61 17.73
N GLY A 24 28.35 15.39 18.37
CA GLY A 24 27.84 16.22 19.46
C GLY A 24 27.31 15.31 20.57
N ASN A 25 28.07 15.20 21.68
CA ASN A 25 27.67 14.46 22.87
C ASN A 25 26.53 15.20 23.58
N THR A 26 25.37 14.55 23.68
CA THR A 26 24.36 14.86 24.70
C THR A 26 24.01 13.56 25.39
N ALA A 27 24.42 13.44 26.66
CA ALA A 27 24.06 12.31 27.51
C ALA A 27 22.53 12.29 27.68
N ALA A 28 21.86 11.36 27.00
CA ALA A 28 20.43 11.13 27.15
C ALA A 28 20.18 10.23 28.37
N GLN A 29 19.35 10.71 29.28
CA GLN A 29 18.77 9.96 30.39
C GLN A 29 18.09 8.67 29.88
N PRO A 30 17.98 7.61 30.71
CA PRO A 30 17.50 6.31 30.26
C PRO A 30 16.04 6.42 29.79
N VAL A 31 15.83 6.24 28.50
CA VAL A 31 14.50 6.12 27.91
C VAL A 31 13.87 4.86 28.49
N ALA A 32 12.74 5.01 29.18
CA ALA A 32 11.93 3.90 29.66
C ALA A 32 11.71 2.91 28.50
N THR A 33 12.11 1.66 28.72
CA THR A 33 12.01 0.59 27.73
C THR A 33 10.57 0.49 27.23
N PRO A 34 10.29 0.66 25.92
CA PRO A 34 8.94 0.49 25.39
C PRO A 34 8.43 -0.91 25.75
N ASN A 35 7.20 -1.01 26.23
CA ASN A 35 6.55 -2.28 26.52
C ASN A 35 6.64 -3.17 25.26
N ALA A 36 7.48 -4.22 25.29
CA ALA A 36 7.87 -5.00 24.11
C ALA A 36 6.68 -5.68 23.37
N GLN A 37 5.51 -5.69 24.01
CA GLN A 37 4.26 -6.24 23.50
C GLN A 37 3.63 -5.38 22.39
N GLU A 38 3.86 -4.07 22.34
CA GLU A 38 3.39 -3.18 21.26
C GLU A 38 4.20 -3.37 19.96
N PRO A 39 5.56 -3.34 19.98
CA PRO A 39 6.41 -3.68 18.84
C PRO A 39 6.07 -5.02 18.18
N LYS A 40 5.89 -6.06 19.00
CA LYS A 40 5.55 -7.41 18.51
C LYS A 40 4.22 -7.41 17.76
N LYS A 41 3.18 -6.80 18.34
CA LYS A 41 1.85 -6.72 17.72
C LYS A 41 1.88 -5.97 16.39
N ALA A 42 2.62 -4.86 16.30
CA ALA A 42 2.75 -4.10 15.06
C ALA A 42 3.36 -4.94 13.94
N ILE A 43 4.45 -5.68 14.23
CA ILE A 43 5.10 -6.56 13.26
C ILE A 43 4.18 -7.73 12.85
N GLU A 44 3.51 -8.39 13.81
CA GLU A 44 2.57 -9.47 13.50
C GLU A 44 1.41 -8.99 12.62
N GLN A 45 0.86 -7.81 12.91
CA GLN A 45 -0.20 -7.20 12.11
C GLN A 45 0.30 -6.86 10.71
N PHE A 46 1.47 -6.24 10.60
CA PHE A 46 2.12 -5.92 9.33
C PHE A 46 2.32 -7.18 8.46
N LEU A 47 2.89 -8.25 9.03
CA LEU A 47 3.14 -9.51 8.33
C LEU A 47 1.83 -10.18 7.91
N SER A 48 0.81 -10.13 8.76
CA SER A 48 -0.51 -10.69 8.46
C SER A 48 -1.18 -9.97 7.28
N LEU A 49 -1.17 -8.64 7.30
CA LEU A 49 -1.72 -7.82 6.22
C LEU A 49 -0.95 -8.02 4.90
N THR A 50 0.39 -8.09 4.98
CA THR A 50 1.25 -8.39 3.82
C THR A 50 0.87 -9.74 3.19
N ALA A 51 0.73 -10.79 3.99
CA ALA A 51 0.37 -12.13 3.53
C ALA A 51 -1.01 -12.16 2.86
N ILE A 52 -1.99 -11.43 3.43
CA ILE A 52 -3.34 -11.31 2.86
C ILE A 52 -3.28 -10.65 1.48
N TRP A 53 -2.53 -9.55 1.29
CA TRP A 53 -2.43 -8.95 -0.05
C TRP A 53 -1.69 -9.81 -1.04
N MET A 54 -0.64 -10.53 -0.64
CA MET A 54 0.04 -11.43 -1.57
C MET A 54 -0.96 -12.46 -2.12
N LEU A 55 -1.84 -12.99 -1.27
CA LEU A 55 -2.93 -13.87 -1.71
C LEU A 55 -3.94 -13.15 -2.60
N GLU A 56 -4.45 -11.99 -2.20
CA GLU A 56 -5.39 -11.24 -3.05
C GLU A 56 -4.80 -10.93 -4.43
N LEU A 57 -3.51 -10.58 -4.48
CA LEU A 57 -2.80 -10.32 -5.73
C LEU A 57 -2.72 -11.57 -6.59
N GLU A 58 -2.30 -12.71 -6.02
CA GLU A 58 -2.26 -13.99 -6.73
C GLU A 58 -3.63 -14.37 -7.31
N TRP A 59 -4.68 -14.23 -6.52
CA TRP A 59 -6.04 -14.61 -6.92
C TRP A 59 -6.67 -13.62 -7.90
N THR A 60 -6.42 -12.32 -7.75
CA THR A 60 -6.87 -11.29 -8.69
C THR A 60 -6.16 -11.41 -10.03
N HIS A 61 -4.85 -11.70 -10.04
CA HIS A 61 -4.10 -11.91 -11.28
C HIS A 61 -4.46 -13.24 -11.95
N ALA A 62 -4.69 -14.31 -11.17
CA ALA A 62 -5.20 -15.59 -11.68
C ALA A 62 -6.55 -15.40 -12.39
N TYR A 63 -7.42 -14.54 -11.85
CA TYR A 63 -8.71 -14.20 -12.46
C TYR A 63 -8.61 -13.61 -13.86
N VAL A 64 -7.59 -12.80 -14.12
CA VAL A 64 -7.41 -12.11 -15.40
C VAL A 64 -6.39 -12.81 -16.30
N ASN A 65 -6.06 -14.08 -16.03
CA ASN A 65 -5.04 -14.87 -16.73
C ASN A 65 -3.67 -14.18 -16.81
N LYS A 66 -3.31 -13.40 -15.77
CA LYS A 66 -2.00 -12.75 -15.65
C LYS A 66 -1.15 -13.50 -14.63
N THR A 67 0.14 -13.57 -14.89
CA THR A 67 1.12 -14.04 -13.90
C THR A 67 1.71 -12.83 -13.17
N PRO A 68 1.65 -12.78 -11.83
CA PRO A 68 2.35 -11.76 -11.04
C PRO A 68 3.85 -11.69 -11.36
N LYS A 69 4.40 -10.48 -11.46
CA LYS A 69 5.85 -10.25 -11.63
C LYS A 69 6.51 -10.03 -10.27
N ALA A 70 7.84 -10.16 -10.22
CA ALA A 70 8.63 -9.90 -9.01
C ALA A 70 8.38 -8.48 -8.43
N GLU A 71 8.16 -7.50 -9.30
CA GLU A 71 7.84 -6.13 -8.87
C GLU A 71 6.48 -6.04 -8.15
N ASP A 72 5.49 -6.82 -8.57
CA ASP A 72 4.16 -6.85 -7.97
C ASP A 72 4.25 -7.39 -6.53
N PHE A 73 5.03 -8.47 -6.33
CA PHE A 73 5.31 -9.00 -5.00
C PHE A 73 6.10 -8.01 -4.14
N ARG A 74 7.09 -7.31 -4.70
CA ARG A 74 7.83 -6.26 -3.97
C ARG A 74 6.89 -5.14 -3.52
N LYS A 75 5.93 -4.74 -4.35
CA LYS A 75 4.91 -3.73 -4.00
C LYS A 75 3.98 -4.24 -2.90
N ALA A 76 3.64 -5.53 -2.89
CA ALA A 76 2.85 -6.16 -1.84
C ALA A 76 3.61 -6.22 -0.50
N MET A 77 4.92 -6.54 -0.53
CA MET A 77 5.77 -6.53 0.67
C MET A 77 5.87 -5.17 1.34
N LEU A 78 5.69 -4.08 0.61
CA LEU A 78 5.79 -2.71 1.15
C LEU A 78 4.42 -2.11 1.52
N ALA A 79 3.33 -2.87 1.38
CA ALA A 79 1.98 -2.34 1.41
C ALA A 79 1.36 -2.18 2.81
N ALA A 80 2.02 -2.64 3.90
CA ALA A 80 1.32 -3.05 5.13
C ALA A 80 1.36 -2.17 6.37
N GLY A 81 1.46 -0.85 6.22
CA GLY A 81 1.66 -0.01 7.40
C GLY A 81 3.02 -0.27 8.04
N LEU A 82 4.07 -0.46 7.21
CA LEU A 82 5.44 -0.71 7.69
C LEU A 82 5.90 0.36 8.68
N GLN A 83 5.43 1.60 8.50
CA GLN A 83 5.71 2.73 9.38
C GLN A 83 5.25 2.52 10.84
N ASP A 84 4.27 1.63 11.07
CA ASP A 84 3.77 1.30 12.41
C ASP A 84 4.72 0.31 13.13
N CYS A 85 5.65 -0.31 12.40
CA CYS A 85 6.62 -1.25 12.95
C CYS A 85 7.84 -0.55 13.57
N PRO A 86 8.60 -1.22 14.45
CA PRO A 86 9.88 -0.71 14.96
C PRO A 86 10.91 -0.43 13.86
N ALA A 87 11.73 0.61 14.03
CA ALA A 87 12.67 1.07 13.01
C ALA A 87 13.67 -0.01 12.54
N ASP A 88 14.13 -0.88 13.45
CA ASP A 88 15.02 -1.99 13.10
C ASP A 88 14.33 -3.03 12.20
N PHE A 89 13.05 -3.30 12.45
CA PHE A 89 12.24 -4.12 11.55
C PHE A 89 12.00 -3.43 10.21
N GLN A 90 11.69 -2.13 10.20
CA GLN A 90 11.50 -1.38 8.95
C GLN A 90 12.74 -1.46 8.05
N GLU A 91 13.92 -1.19 8.62
CA GLU A 91 15.19 -1.26 7.88
C GLU A 91 15.47 -2.67 7.35
N ALA A 92 15.29 -3.68 8.21
CA ALA A 92 15.49 -5.08 7.83
C ALA A 92 14.53 -5.50 6.71
N TRP A 93 13.26 -5.11 6.80
CA TRP A 93 12.23 -5.45 5.83
C TRP A 93 12.45 -4.75 4.48
N LEU A 94 12.84 -3.47 4.48
CA LEU A 94 13.22 -2.74 3.27
C LEU A 94 14.42 -3.40 2.58
N LYS A 95 15.44 -3.80 3.35
CA LYS A 95 16.59 -4.55 2.83
C LYS A 95 16.15 -5.89 2.22
N GLN A 96 15.22 -6.59 2.86
CA GLN A 96 14.67 -7.85 2.36
C GLN A 96 13.88 -7.67 1.05
N ALA A 97 13.04 -6.64 0.96
CA ALA A 97 12.30 -6.32 -0.25
C ALA A 97 13.21 -5.88 -1.41
N ALA A 98 14.34 -5.24 -1.11
CA ALA A 98 15.31 -4.80 -2.12
C ALA A 98 16.29 -5.90 -2.56
N LYS A 99 16.66 -6.81 -1.65
CA LYS A 99 17.64 -7.89 -1.88
C LYS A 99 17.03 -9.24 -1.51
N PRO A 100 16.08 -9.76 -2.31
CA PRO A 100 15.48 -11.05 -2.04
C PRO A 100 16.56 -12.15 -2.15
N GLY A 101 16.69 -13.00 -1.13
CA GLY A 101 17.71 -14.07 -1.08
C GLY A 101 18.50 -14.16 0.23
N ARG A 102 18.38 -13.16 1.11
CA ARG A 102 18.73 -13.27 2.54
C ARG A 102 17.55 -12.82 3.38
N ASN A 103 17.26 -13.56 4.44
CA ASN A 103 16.24 -13.18 5.41
C ASN A 103 16.81 -12.17 6.41
N TYR A 104 16.85 -10.91 5.99
CA TYR A 104 17.27 -9.78 6.84
C TYR A 104 16.31 -9.57 8.02
N ALA A 105 15.04 -9.96 7.88
CA ALA A 105 14.04 -9.84 8.94
C ALA A 105 14.20 -10.91 10.04
N ALA A 106 14.73 -12.11 9.74
CA ALA A 106 14.79 -13.22 10.70
C ALA A 106 15.45 -12.89 12.05
N PRO A 107 16.62 -12.21 12.11
CA PRO A 107 17.21 -11.80 13.39
C PRO A 107 16.28 -10.88 14.19
N VAL A 108 15.56 -9.99 13.51
CA VAL A 108 14.63 -9.03 14.12
C VAL A 108 13.37 -9.75 14.60
N LEU A 109 12.83 -10.69 13.82
CA LEU A 109 11.70 -11.53 14.24
C LEU A 109 12.03 -12.33 15.50
N ARG A 110 13.23 -12.92 15.57
CA ARG A 110 13.72 -13.61 16.78
C ARG A 110 13.81 -12.67 17.97
N LYS A 111 14.34 -11.46 17.79
CA LYS A 111 14.41 -10.42 18.83
C LYS A 111 13.03 -10.09 19.42
N TYR A 112 11.99 -10.00 18.59
CA TYR A 112 10.63 -9.73 19.05
C TYR A 112 9.82 -11.00 19.40
N GLY A 113 10.43 -12.18 19.37
CA GLY A 113 9.77 -13.45 19.68
C GLY A 113 8.59 -13.76 18.74
N ILE A 114 8.77 -13.51 17.44
CA ILE A 114 7.77 -13.76 16.39
C ILE A 114 8.12 -15.04 15.64
N SER A 115 7.18 -15.98 15.61
CA SER A 115 7.24 -17.22 14.82
C SER A 115 6.36 -17.05 13.57
N LEU A 116 6.96 -17.15 12.37
CA LEU A 116 6.19 -17.10 11.13
C LEU A 116 5.24 -18.29 11.01
N LYS A 117 5.66 -19.46 11.49
CA LYS A 117 4.82 -20.67 11.55
C LYS A 117 3.58 -20.46 12.42
N ASP A 118 3.75 -19.97 13.65
CA ASP A 118 2.62 -19.78 14.56
C ASP A 118 1.65 -18.73 14.01
N LEU A 119 2.20 -17.66 13.39
CA LEU A 119 1.42 -16.63 12.72
C LEU A 119 0.63 -17.21 11.54
N ARG A 120 1.28 -18.02 10.69
CA ARG A 120 0.67 -18.72 9.56
C ARG A 120 -0.48 -19.61 10.02
N GLU A 121 -0.26 -20.45 11.03
CA GLU A 121 -1.27 -21.38 11.56
C GLU A 121 -2.47 -20.64 12.16
N ARG A 122 -2.22 -19.56 12.91
CA ARG A 122 -3.28 -18.69 13.43
C ARG A 122 -4.13 -18.07 12.33
N LEU A 123 -3.49 -17.52 11.29
CA LEU A 123 -4.19 -16.93 10.15
C LEU A 123 -4.96 -17.97 9.35
N GLN A 124 -4.38 -19.15 9.12
CA GLN A 124 -5.04 -20.27 8.45
C GLN A 124 -6.28 -20.75 9.23
N GLY A 125 -6.16 -20.85 10.56
CA GLY A 125 -7.28 -21.20 11.43
C GLY A 125 -8.39 -20.16 11.42
N SER A 126 -8.06 -18.86 11.43
CA SER A 126 -9.03 -17.79 11.28
C SER A 126 -9.72 -17.81 9.92
N LEU A 127 -8.96 -18.04 8.84
CA LEU A 127 -9.51 -18.15 7.49
C LEU A 127 -10.48 -19.33 7.36
N PHE A 128 -10.14 -20.48 7.94
CA PHE A 128 -11.00 -21.66 7.98
C PHE A 128 -12.30 -21.40 8.75
N LYS A 129 -12.24 -20.66 9.87
CA LYS A 129 -13.43 -20.25 10.63
C LYS A 129 -14.33 -19.30 9.84
N ILE A 130 -13.75 -18.43 9.00
CA ILE A 130 -14.50 -17.52 8.12
C ILE A 130 -15.20 -18.31 7.01
N ASN A 131 -14.49 -19.24 6.36
CA ASN A 131 -15.06 -20.10 5.32
C ASN A 131 -14.29 -21.44 5.22
N PRO A 132 -14.89 -22.57 5.65
CA PRO A 132 -14.23 -23.88 5.63
C PRO A 132 -13.86 -24.42 4.24
N SER A 133 -14.50 -23.90 3.19
CA SER A 133 -14.25 -24.24 1.79
C SER A 133 -13.10 -23.45 1.16
N VAL A 134 -12.58 -22.43 1.88
CA VAL A 134 -11.47 -21.58 1.44
C VAL A 134 -10.19 -22.04 2.15
N ARG A 135 -9.21 -22.52 1.37
CA ARG A 135 -7.95 -23.09 1.89
C ARG A 135 -6.70 -22.67 1.11
N PRO A 136 -6.54 -21.41 0.70
CA PRO A 136 -5.26 -20.95 0.17
C PRO A 136 -4.20 -21.04 1.28
N PRO A 137 -2.97 -21.45 0.95
CA PRO A 137 -1.87 -21.49 1.91
C PRO A 137 -1.39 -20.07 2.24
N ILE A 138 -1.37 -19.68 3.51
CA ILE A 138 -0.87 -18.36 3.94
C ILE A 138 0.65 -18.24 3.64
N PRO A 139 1.11 -17.22 2.88
CA PRO A 139 2.48 -17.13 2.37
C PRO A 139 3.48 -16.56 3.41
N LEU A 140 3.55 -17.19 4.58
CA LEU A 140 4.50 -16.88 5.65
C LEU A 140 5.37 -18.11 5.89
N TYR A 141 6.58 -18.13 5.35
CA TYR A 141 7.50 -19.26 5.44
C TYR A 141 8.89 -18.78 5.87
N ASP A 142 9.56 -19.59 6.68
CA ASP A 142 10.99 -19.45 6.96
C ASP A 142 11.83 -19.99 5.79
N GLU A 143 13.10 -19.58 5.69
CA GLU A 143 13.99 -19.96 4.56
C GLU A 143 14.17 -21.49 4.41
N GLU A 144 14.11 -22.22 5.52
CA GLU A 144 14.33 -23.67 5.57
C GLU A 144 13.03 -24.46 5.30
N GLU A 145 11.87 -23.80 5.29
CA GLU A 145 10.59 -24.47 5.11
C GLU A 145 10.30 -24.77 3.64
N LYS A 146 9.91 -26.03 3.38
CA LYS A 146 9.42 -26.42 2.07
C LYS A 146 8.05 -25.79 1.83
N ILE A 147 7.98 -24.84 0.91
CA ILE A 147 6.73 -24.22 0.48
C ILE A 147 5.83 -25.30 -0.16
N PRO A 148 4.60 -25.50 0.34
CA PRO A 148 3.66 -26.45 -0.25
C PRO A 148 3.31 -26.03 -1.68
N ARG A 149 3.28 -27.01 -2.59
CA ARG A 149 2.84 -26.77 -3.97
C ARG A 149 1.34 -26.49 -3.96
N MET A 150 0.96 -25.24 -4.27
CA MET A 150 -0.45 -24.83 -4.33
C MET A 150 -1.13 -25.37 -5.59
N ASP A 151 -2.26 -26.05 -5.44
CA ASP A 151 -3.22 -26.28 -6.53
C ASP A 151 -4.37 -25.29 -6.38
N PRO A 152 -4.49 -24.29 -7.29
CA PRO A 152 -5.58 -23.32 -7.22
C PRO A 152 -6.97 -23.94 -7.23
N ARG A 153 -7.14 -25.13 -7.82
CA ARG A 153 -8.45 -25.80 -7.91
C ARG A 153 -8.94 -26.36 -6.58
N THR A 154 -8.03 -26.55 -5.62
CA THR A 154 -8.35 -27.13 -4.30
C THR A 154 -8.49 -26.08 -3.20
N CYS A 155 -8.17 -24.81 -3.50
CA CYS A 155 -8.19 -23.72 -2.52
C CYS A 155 -9.58 -23.08 -2.33
N GLY A 156 -10.56 -23.41 -3.18
CA GLY A 156 -11.92 -22.88 -3.16
C GLY A 156 -12.25 -22.03 -4.40
N ASN A 157 -13.51 -21.58 -4.50
CA ASN A 157 -13.88 -20.64 -5.55
C ASN A 157 -13.19 -19.30 -5.30
N PRO A 158 -12.56 -18.66 -6.30
CA PRO A 158 -11.74 -17.51 -5.98
C PRO A 158 -12.53 -16.24 -5.55
N LYS A 159 -13.85 -16.16 -5.78
CA LYS A 159 -14.71 -15.08 -5.27
C LYS A 159 -14.88 -15.23 -3.77
N ASP A 160 -15.06 -16.47 -3.33
CA ASP A 160 -15.16 -16.81 -1.92
C ASP A 160 -13.81 -16.63 -1.21
N ILE A 161 -12.70 -16.91 -1.90
CA ILE A 161 -11.35 -16.61 -1.41
C ILE A 161 -11.20 -15.11 -1.16
N LEU A 162 -11.45 -14.25 -2.16
CA LEU A 162 -11.32 -12.80 -1.99
C LEU A 162 -12.24 -12.26 -0.90
N LYS A 163 -13.48 -12.75 -0.82
CA LYS A 163 -14.42 -12.38 0.26
C LYS A 163 -13.91 -12.80 1.64
N ALA A 164 -13.36 -14.00 1.77
CA ALA A 164 -12.82 -14.50 3.03
C ALA A 164 -11.54 -13.76 3.44
N LEU A 165 -10.67 -13.40 2.49
CA LEU A 165 -9.47 -12.59 2.71
C LEU A 165 -9.83 -11.17 3.21
N ALA A 166 -10.88 -10.55 2.64
CA ALA A 166 -11.38 -9.26 3.12
C ALA A 166 -11.89 -9.34 4.58
N ALA A 167 -12.61 -10.41 4.93
CA ALA A 167 -13.04 -10.64 6.31
C ALA A 167 -11.86 -10.91 7.25
N LEU A 168 -10.84 -11.66 6.80
CA LEU A 168 -9.62 -11.92 7.56
C LEU A 168 -8.83 -10.61 7.80
N ARG A 169 -8.74 -9.73 6.80
CA ARG A 169 -8.16 -8.39 6.94
C ARG A 169 -8.86 -7.62 8.06
N ALA A 170 -10.18 -7.59 8.06
CA ALA A 170 -10.95 -6.90 9.10
C ALA A 170 -10.59 -7.44 10.50
N GLN A 171 -10.54 -8.77 10.67
CA GLN A 171 -10.15 -9.39 11.94
C GLN A 171 -8.72 -9.02 12.37
N VAL A 172 -7.75 -9.05 11.45
CA VAL A 172 -6.35 -8.67 11.71
C VAL A 172 -6.24 -7.21 12.15
N MET A 173 -7.10 -6.33 11.64
CA MET A 173 -7.16 -4.92 12.01
C MET A 173 -7.97 -4.65 13.28
N GLY A 174 -8.60 -5.67 13.88
CA GLY A 174 -9.50 -5.50 15.01
C GLY A 174 -10.81 -4.79 14.65
N LEU A 175 -11.25 -4.89 13.39
CA LEU A 175 -12.45 -4.26 12.84
C LEU A 175 -13.51 -5.30 12.49
N THR A 176 -14.78 -4.87 12.47
CA THR A 176 -15.82 -5.64 11.79
C THR A 176 -15.72 -5.45 10.26
N PRO A 177 -16.23 -6.40 9.44
CA PRO A 177 -16.27 -6.21 7.99
C PRO A 177 -16.97 -4.91 7.56
N ALA A 178 -18.04 -4.53 8.25
CA ALA A 178 -18.77 -3.28 7.98
C ALA A 178 -17.94 -2.03 8.33
N GLN A 179 -17.14 -2.07 9.40
CA GLN A 179 -16.23 -0.97 9.75
C GLN A 179 -15.12 -0.83 8.70
N LEU A 180 -14.53 -1.95 8.27
CA LEU A 180 -13.51 -1.94 7.22
C LEU A 180 -14.07 -1.42 5.90
N GLU A 181 -15.26 -1.89 5.48
CA GLU A 181 -15.92 -1.42 4.26
C GLU A 181 -16.25 0.07 4.31
N LYS A 182 -16.73 0.57 5.46
CA LYS A 182 -16.98 1.99 5.67
C LYS A 182 -15.68 2.81 5.54
N ALA A 183 -14.59 2.35 6.15
CA ALA A 183 -13.29 3.00 6.06
C ALA A 183 -12.72 2.98 4.63
N ALA A 184 -12.83 1.85 3.94
CA ALA A 184 -12.40 1.70 2.55
C ALA A 184 -13.16 2.66 1.64
N ARG A 185 -14.49 2.75 1.77
CA ARG A 185 -15.33 3.68 0.99
C ARG A 185 -14.99 5.14 1.25
N SER A 186 -14.73 5.53 2.49
CA SER A 186 -14.36 6.92 2.78
C SER A 186 -12.99 7.28 2.22
N ILE A 187 -12.02 6.36 2.31
CA ILE A 187 -10.70 6.52 1.70
C ILE A 187 -10.79 6.54 0.17
N GLU A 188 -11.53 5.61 -0.45
CA GLU A 188 -11.71 5.55 -1.90
C GLU A 188 -12.28 6.87 -2.45
N ARG A 189 -13.26 7.44 -1.76
CA ARG A 189 -13.81 8.75 -2.11
C ARG A 189 -12.74 9.84 -2.08
N VAL A 190 -12.01 9.95 -0.97
CA VAL A 190 -10.92 10.95 -0.84
C VAL A 190 -9.86 10.75 -1.91
N MET A 191 -9.47 9.51 -2.17
CA MET A 191 -8.45 9.18 -3.15
C MET A 191 -8.91 9.41 -4.58
N LEU A 192 -10.21 9.28 -4.88
CA LEU A 192 -10.78 9.66 -6.17
C LEU A 192 -10.71 11.18 -6.37
N GLU A 193 -11.10 11.96 -5.35
CA GLU A 193 -11.00 13.43 -5.39
C GLU A 193 -9.54 13.89 -5.54
N PHE A 194 -8.62 13.26 -4.78
CA PHE A 194 -7.18 13.45 -4.91
C PHE A 194 -6.68 13.15 -6.32
N THR A 195 -7.08 12.01 -6.89
CA THR A 195 -6.63 11.58 -8.22
C THR A 195 -7.06 12.57 -9.30
N LEU A 196 -8.29 13.09 -9.22
CA LEU A 196 -8.77 14.13 -10.12
C LEU A 196 -7.93 15.41 -10.01
N ALA A 197 -7.68 15.90 -8.79
CA ALA A 197 -6.85 17.08 -8.55
C ALA A 197 -5.39 16.87 -9.01
N TYR A 198 -4.83 15.68 -8.78
CA TYR A 198 -3.50 15.28 -9.22
C TYR A 198 -3.38 15.28 -10.74
N VAL A 199 -4.32 14.66 -11.46
CA VAL A 199 -4.30 14.60 -12.92
C VAL A 199 -4.42 15.99 -13.53
N GLU A 200 -5.34 16.81 -13.02
CA GLU A 200 -5.50 18.20 -13.46
C GLU A 200 -4.23 19.02 -13.24
N THR A 201 -3.63 18.92 -12.05
CA THR A 201 -2.37 19.60 -11.70
C THR A 201 -1.25 19.18 -12.63
N SER A 202 -1.07 17.86 -12.82
CA SER A 202 0.01 17.29 -13.63
C SER A 202 -0.10 17.69 -15.09
N ILE A 203 -1.32 17.69 -15.65
CA ILE A 203 -1.56 18.11 -17.03
C ILE A 203 -1.26 19.61 -17.19
N CYS A 204 -1.72 20.46 -16.27
CA CYS A 204 -1.49 21.91 -16.35
C CYS A 204 -0.01 22.28 -16.17
N MET A 205 0.72 21.59 -15.29
CA MET A 205 2.17 21.78 -15.10
C MET A 205 2.94 21.56 -16.41
N ASN A 206 2.53 20.59 -17.24
CA ASN A 206 3.24 20.22 -18.47
C ASN A 206 2.90 21.09 -19.69
N THR A 207 1.86 21.91 -19.64
CA THR A 207 1.25 22.51 -20.85
C THR A 207 1.18 24.04 -20.86
N GLY A 208 1.18 24.68 -19.70
CA GLY A 208 1.16 26.15 -19.61
C GLY A 208 1.41 26.71 -18.21
N GLY A 209 1.77 25.85 -17.26
CA GLY A 209 1.96 26.22 -15.86
C GLY A 209 0.64 26.30 -15.09
N ILE A 210 0.71 25.97 -13.81
CA ILE A 210 -0.34 26.16 -12.81
C ILE A 210 0.29 26.85 -11.61
N ARG A 211 -0.36 27.87 -11.06
CA ARG A 211 0.13 28.57 -9.88
C ARG A 211 -0.16 27.74 -8.63
N GLU A 212 0.69 27.84 -7.61
CA GLU A 212 0.48 27.15 -6.33
C GLU A 212 -0.89 27.47 -5.71
N SER A 213 -1.38 28.70 -5.85
CA SER A 213 -2.72 29.08 -5.38
C SER A 213 -3.84 28.27 -6.05
N GLN A 214 -3.69 27.96 -7.33
CA GLN A 214 -4.65 27.17 -8.09
C GLN A 214 -4.54 25.69 -7.71
N VAL A 215 -3.33 25.18 -7.46
CA VAL A 215 -3.15 23.82 -6.90
C VAL A 215 -3.87 23.74 -5.54
N ARG A 216 -3.72 24.75 -4.68
CA ARG A 216 -4.45 24.80 -3.39
C ARG A 216 -5.96 24.77 -3.57
N GLU A 217 -6.51 25.49 -4.54
CA GLU A 217 -7.94 25.47 -4.87
C GLU A 217 -8.42 24.07 -5.28
N LEU A 218 -7.62 23.30 -6.04
CA LEU A 218 -8.00 21.95 -6.49
C LEU A 218 -8.10 20.93 -5.36
N PHE A 219 -7.29 21.09 -4.32
CA PHE A 219 -7.21 20.19 -3.16
C PHE A 219 -8.10 20.63 -1.99
N SER A 220 -8.55 21.89 -1.95
CA SER A 220 -9.36 22.43 -0.85
C SER A 220 -10.70 21.71 -0.60
N PRO A 221 -11.41 21.15 -1.60
CA PRO A 221 -12.69 20.49 -1.37
C PRO A 221 -12.56 19.11 -0.72
N ILE A 222 -11.35 18.53 -0.67
CA ILE A 222 -11.12 17.14 -0.28
C ILE A 222 -11.34 16.99 1.23
N ASN A 223 -12.46 16.39 1.64
CA ASN A 223 -12.81 16.18 3.03
C ASN A 223 -12.42 14.78 3.53
N THR A 224 -11.52 14.73 4.51
CA THR A 224 -11.01 13.50 5.12
C THR A 224 -11.69 13.11 6.45
N GLU A 225 -12.65 13.88 6.97
CA GLU A 225 -13.27 13.68 8.30
C GLU A 225 -13.86 12.28 8.50
N GLN A 226 -14.38 11.66 7.43
CA GLN A 226 -14.96 10.32 7.47
C GLN A 226 -13.91 9.19 7.35
N CYS A 227 -12.64 9.54 7.13
CA CYS A 227 -11.54 8.60 7.07
C CYS A 227 -11.02 8.25 8.48
N PRO A 228 -10.41 7.06 8.62
CA PRO A 228 -9.66 6.67 9.81
C PRO A 228 -8.61 7.71 10.24
N GLU A 229 -8.31 7.79 11.55
CA GLU A 229 -7.39 8.81 12.09
C GLU A 229 -5.97 8.69 11.54
N ASP A 230 -5.46 7.48 11.34
CA ASP A 230 -4.15 7.25 10.73
C ASP A 230 -4.10 7.80 9.30
N PHE A 231 -5.14 7.57 8.50
CA PHE A 231 -5.28 8.16 7.17
C PHE A 231 -5.36 9.70 7.23
N ARG A 232 -6.17 10.27 8.13
CA ARG A 232 -6.25 11.72 8.32
C ARG A 232 -4.91 12.34 8.72
N ARG A 233 -4.10 11.63 9.50
CA ARG A 233 -2.75 12.06 9.88
C ARG A 233 -1.80 12.02 8.68
N ALA A 234 -1.80 10.95 7.91
CA ALA A 234 -1.02 10.85 6.68
C ALA A 234 -1.42 11.91 5.66
N TRP A 235 -2.72 12.19 5.51
CA TRP A 235 -3.20 13.26 4.64
C TRP A 235 -2.62 14.62 5.04
N ARG A 236 -2.67 14.97 6.33
CA ARG A 236 -2.08 16.22 6.85
C ARG A 236 -0.57 16.30 6.63
N HIS A 237 0.12 15.16 6.73
CA HIS A 237 1.55 15.06 6.47
C HIS A 237 1.88 15.26 4.98
N ASP A 238 1.14 14.60 4.08
CA ASP A 238 1.47 14.55 2.65
C ASP A 238 0.95 15.78 1.87
N LEU A 239 -0.15 16.41 2.32
CA LEU A 239 -0.78 17.55 1.64
C LEU A 239 0.22 18.69 1.27
N PRO A 240 1.13 19.14 2.14
CA PRO A 240 2.13 20.14 1.79
C PRO A 240 3.06 19.76 0.61
N PHE A 241 3.30 18.46 0.38
CA PHE A 241 4.07 17.97 -0.75
C PHE A 241 3.24 18.04 -2.04
N PHE A 242 1.99 17.61 -1.98
CA PHE A 242 1.06 17.65 -3.12
C PHE A 242 0.81 19.08 -3.62
N LEU A 243 0.67 20.04 -2.70
CA LEU A 243 0.50 21.45 -3.05
C LEU A 243 1.71 22.02 -3.81
N LYS A 244 2.88 21.39 -3.68
CA LYS A 244 4.11 21.74 -4.41
C LYS A 244 4.32 20.87 -5.66
N GLY A 245 3.32 20.11 -6.09
CA GLY A 245 3.40 19.22 -7.25
C GLY A 245 4.22 17.94 -7.00
N ARG A 246 4.52 17.60 -5.74
CA ARG A 246 5.29 16.38 -5.39
C ARG A 246 4.33 15.26 -5.01
N PHE A 247 4.06 14.37 -5.96
CA PHE A 247 3.09 13.28 -5.82
C PHE A 247 3.72 11.90 -5.63
N THR A 248 5.04 11.81 -5.71
CA THR A 248 5.81 10.59 -5.50
C THR A 248 6.98 10.90 -4.57
N GLY A 249 7.34 9.94 -3.72
CA GLY A 249 8.41 10.12 -2.74
C GLY A 249 8.36 9.05 -1.66
N SER A 250 9.51 8.69 -1.10
CA SER A 250 9.58 7.77 0.05
C SER A 250 9.04 8.41 1.33
N GLU A 251 8.95 9.74 1.36
CA GLU A 251 8.38 10.52 2.45
C GLU A 251 6.85 10.45 2.52
N LEU A 252 6.18 10.06 1.44
CA LEU A 252 4.71 10.05 1.39
C LEU A 252 4.14 8.82 2.12
N ALA A 253 3.08 9.04 2.89
CA ALA A 253 2.50 8.06 3.81
C ALA A 253 1.13 7.52 3.39
N LEU A 254 0.44 8.13 2.40
CA LEU A 254 -0.91 7.71 2.03
C LEU A 254 -0.98 6.34 1.35
N SER A 255 -0.06 6.02 0.42
CA SER A 255 -0.15 4.78 -0.37
C SER A 255 -0.16 3.49 0.49
N PRO A 256 0.70 3.35 1.52
CA PRO A 256 0.60 2.24 2.46
C PRO A 256 -0.75 2.16 3.19
N LEU A 257 -1.40 3.30 3.50
CA LEU A 257 -2.69 3.32 4.17
C LEU A 257 -3.86 3.03 3.24
N CYS A 258 -3.85 3.51 1.99
CA CYS A 258 -4.82 3.11 0.98
C CYS A 258 -4.87 1.59 0.88
N LYS A 259 -3.70 0.97 0.75
CA LYS A 259 -3.59 -0.49 0.71
C LYS A 259 -4.07 -1.14 2.00
N LYS A 260 -3.63 -0.66 3.19
CA LYS A 260 -4.09 -1.10 4.52
C LYS A 260 -5.61 -1.30 4.59
N TYR A 261 -6.36 -0.36 4.01
CA TYR A 261 -7.83 -0.39 3.98
C TYR A 261 -8.44 -1.05 2.73
N GLY A 262 -7.63 -1.58 1.82
CA GLY A 262 -8.09 -2.29 0.61
C GLY A 262 -8.45 -1.38 -0.56
N VAL A 263 -7.95 -0.14 -0.58
CA VAL A 263 -8.16 0.81 -1.68
C VAL A 263 -7.02 0.73 -2.69
N ASP A 264 -7.36 0.50 -3.96
CA ASP A 264 -6.42 0.43 -5.07
C ASP A 264 -6.31 1.77 -5.81
N GLU A 265 -5.22 2.49 -5.53
CA GLU A 265 -4.93 3.80 -6.15
C GLU A 265 -4.72 3.71 -7.66
N GLN A 266 -4.22 2.58 -8.17
CA GLN A 266 -4.00 2.41 -9.61
C GLN A 266 -5.33 2.25 -10.34
N GLU A 267 -6.26 1.50 -9.76
CA GLU A 267 -7.61 1.37 -10.32
C GLU A 267 -8.32 2.73 -10.35
N LEU A 268 -8.17 3.55 -9.30
CA LEU A 268 -8.72 4.91 -9.30
C LEU A 268 -8.12 5.79 -10.41
N LEU A 269 -6.79 5.73 -10.61
CA LEU A 269 -6.12 6.44 -11.70
C LEU A 269 -6.59 5.97 -13.07
N LEU A 270 -6.75 4.66 -13.27
CA LEU A 270 -7.27 4.09 -14.51
C LEU A 270 -8.71 4.55 -14.76
N ARG A 271 -9.55 4.56 -13.73
CA ARG A 271 -10.94 5.04 -13.81
C ARG A 271 -11.01 6.50 -14.24
N VAL A 272 -10.19 7.37 -13.66
CA VAL A 272 -10.10 8.79 -14.06
C VAL A 272 -9.60 8.94 -15.50
N ARG A 273 -8.54 8.22 -15.89
CA ARG A 273 -8.02 8.25 -17.27
C ARG A 273 -9.04 7.78 -18.30
N LYS A 274 -9.75 6.70 -18.00
CA LYS A 274 -10.83 6.20 -18.86
C LYS A 274 -11.91 7.27 -19.02
N LYS A 275 -12.28 7.95 -17.93
CA LYS A 275 -13.29 9.01 -17.97
C LYS A 275 -12.88 10.20 -18.83
N LEU A 276 -11.63 10.64 -18.72
CA LEU A 276 -11.07 11.69 -19.56
C LEU A 276 -11.10 11.32 -21.04
N ALA A 277 -10.77 10.07 -21.37
CA ALA A 277 -10.85 9.56 -22.74
C ALA A 277 -12.29 9.45 -23.26
N GLU A 278 -13.24 8.99 -22.42
CA GLU A 278 -14.67 8.94 -22.77
C GLU A 278 -15.24 10.31 -23.13
N TRP A 279 -14.69 11.38 -22.54
CA TRP A 279 -15.12 12.76 -22.73
C TRP A 279 -14.27 13.53 -23.76
N ASP A 280 -13.34 12.85 -24.46
CA ASP A 280 -12.37 13.45 -25.39
C ASP A 280 -11.64 14.68 -24.81
N VAL A 281 -11.31 14.67 -23.51
CA VAL A 281 -10.62 15.79 -22.88
C VAL A 281 -9.20 15.90 -23.42
N LYS A 282 -8.94 17.01 -24.12
CA LYS A 282 -7.63 17.27 -24.72
C LYS A 282 -6.71 17.96 -23.71
N PRO A 283 -5.40 17.64 -23.70
CA PRO A 283 -4.44 18.43 -22.95
C PRO A 283 -4.56 19.91 -23.32
N PRO A 284 -4.61 20.83 -22.35
CA PRO A 284 -4.80 22.23 -22.63
C PRO A 284 -3.57 22.83 -23.31
N THR A 285 -3.80 23.94 -24.00
CA THR A 285 -2.78 24.93 -24.36
C THR A 285 -3.00 26.17 -23.50
N PRO A 286 -2.09 27.16 -23.46
CA PRO A 286 -2.36 28.42 -22.76
C PRO A 286 -3.70 29.07 -23.13
N ARG A 287 -4.20 28.87 -24.36
CA ARG A 287 -5.49 29.42 -24.84
C ARG A 287 -6.70 28.58 -24.41
N THR A 288 -6.54 27.28 -24.21
CA THR A 288 -7.64 26.35 -23.89
C THR A 288 -7.67 25.91 -22.43
N GLN A 289 -6.86 26.50 -21.55
CA GLN A 289 -6.84 26.18 -20.12
C GLN A 289 -8.22 26.37 -19.45
N ALA A 290 -8.95 27.42 -19.80
CA ALA A 290 -10.26 27.69 -19.20
C ALA A 290 -11.31 26.63 -19.59
N GLU A 291 -11.27 26.17 -20.83
CA GLU A 291 -12.12 25.09 -21.33
C GLU A 291 -11.80 23.77 -20.63
N PHE A 292 -10.51 23.38 -20.62
CA PHE A 292 -10.05 22.19 -19.93
C PHE A 292 -10.46 22.16 -18.44
N ARG A 293 -10.37 23.29 -17.74
CA ARG A 293 -10.80 23.36 -16.33
C ARG A 293 -12.30 23.17 -16.15
N ARG A 294 -13.12 23.63 -17.10
CA ARG A 294 -14.57 23.34 -17.09
C ARG A 294 -14.82 21.85 -17.30
N ASP A 295 -14.15 21.23 -18.26
CA ASP A 295 -14.28 19.79 -18.52
C ASP A 295 -13.87 18.97 -17.29
N MET A 296 -12.76 19.34 -16.64
CA MET A 296 -12.31 18.69 -15.40
C MET A 296 -13.32 18.85 -14.26
N GLN A 297 -13.95 20.02 -14.14
CA GLN A 297 -14.99 20.26 -13.14
C GLN A 297 -16.24 19.41 -13.41
N GLU A 298 -16.70 19.32 -14.65
CA GLU A 298 -17.84 18.48 -15.03
C GLU A 298 -17.55 16.99 -14.82
N ILE A 299 -16.32 16.54 -15.16
CA ILE A 299 -15.88 15.16 -14.86
C ILE A 299 -15.86 14.91 -13.36
N ARG A 300 -15.36 15.86 -12.58
CA ARG A 300 -15.35 15.77 -11.11
C ARG A 300 -16.77 15.60 -10.58
N GLU A 301 -17.71 16.43 -11.02
CA GLU A 301 -19.13 16.34 -10.66
C GLU A 301 -19.77 15.03 -11.10
N ASN A 302 -19.42 14.52 -12.28
CA ASN A 302 -19.94 13.25 -12.77
C ASN A 302 -19.40 12.05 -11.98
N MET A 303 -18.10 12.01 -11.70
CA MET A 303 -17.46 10.88 -11.02
C MET A 303 -17.76 10.84 -9.53
N LEU A 304 -17.91 12.01 -8.90
CA LEU A 304 -18.30 12.15 -7.49
C LEU A 304 -19.83 12.23 -7.31
N GLY A 305 -20.57 12.23 -8.42
CA GLY A 305 -22.01 12.44 -8.54
C GLY A 305 -22.86 11.34 -7.95
N GLY A 306 -22.83 11.24 -6.63
CA GLY A 306 -23.93 10.86 -5.74
C GLY A 306 -24.40 12.06 -4.89
N ARG A 307 -24.25 13.29 -5.39
CA ARG A 307 -24.86 14.50 -4.82
C ARG A 307 -25.89 15.07 -5.79
N LYS A 308 -27.11 14.53 -5.72
CA LYS A 308 -28.37 15.28 -5.79
C LYS A 308 -29.31 14.63 -4.78
#